data_AF-A0A367AQB2-F1
#
_entry.id   AF-A0A367AQB2-F1
#
_cell.length_a   1.000
_cell.length_b   1.000
_cell.length_c   1.000
_cell.angle_alpha   90.00
_cell.angle_beta   90.00
_cell.angle_gamma   90.00
#
_symmetry.space_group_name_H-M   'P 1'
#
loop_
_entity.id
_entity.type
_entity.pdbx_description
1 polymer ?
#
loop_
_entity_poly.entity_id
_entity_poly.type
_entity_poly.pdbx_seq_one_letter_code
_entity_poly.pdbx_strand_id
1 'polypeptide(L)'
;MLLATHDGLFEVGDGGESTHIGPVIDLMGFAVRGPGHFLASGHPGPDVDLPEPVGLIESTDGGRTWEPRSRQGESDFHALTVSDAGVLGYDGSLVRSADGDEWEQLLIPAAPATLAAAPDGRTILATTEQGLLSSVDGGSSWVGNDGAPLLQVVDWADDGMNVAGVDPSGSVWTSSDAAVTWQPGPRLGSPPQAVAATSSAGGSLRIAVVTTAALMESHDGGLTFDVVLGE
;
A
#
# COMPACT_ATOMS: atom_id res chain seq x y z
N MET A 1 -8.72 12.11 -3.30
CA MET A 1 -7.82 11.04 -2.82
C MET A 1 -8.63 10.04 -1.99
N LEU A 2 -8.28 8.76 -1.97
CA LEU A 2 -8.92 7.77 -1.09
C LEU A 2 -8.03 7.47 0.12
N LEU A 3 -8.66 7.28 1.28
CA LEU A 3 -8.01 6.89 2.52
C LEU A 3 -8.73 5.67 3.11
N ALA A 4 -8.05 4.54 3.12
CA ALA A 4 -8.48 3.33 3.81
C ALA A 4 -8.00 3.39 5.27
N THR A 5 -8.90 3.13 6.22
CA THR A 5 -8.64 3.31 7.65
C THR A 5 -9.30 2.22 8.49
N HIS A 6 -9.02 2.22 9.80
CA HIS A 6 -9.75 1.41 10.77
C HIS A 6 -11.25 1.75 10.89
N ASP A 7 -11.66 2.92 10.40
CA ASP A 7 -13.04 3.40 10.46
C ASP A 7 -13.75 3.35 9.09
N GLY A 8 -13.20 2.62 8.12
CA GLY A 8 -13.74 2.51 6.76
C GLY A 8 -12.96 3.27 5.70
N LEU A 9 -13.58 3.38 4.52
CA LEU A 9 -13.02 4.07 3.36
C LEU A 9 -13.53 5.50 3.31
N PHE A 10 -12.63 6.45 3.06
CA PHE A 10 -12.96 7.86 2.92
C PHE A 10 -12.44 8.41 1.59
N GLU A 11 -13.21 9.30 0.98
CA GLU A 11 -12.71 10.22 -0.03
C GLU A 11 -12.33 11.55 0.63
N VAL A 12 -11.11 12.01 0.38
CA VAL A 12 -10.59 13.31 0.81
C VAL A 12 -10.46 14.20 -0.42
N GLY A 13 -11.14 15.34 -0.40
CA GLY A 13 -11.03 16.38 -1.42
C GLY A 13 -9.84 17.30 -1.19
N ASP A 14 -9.53 18.14 -2.19
CA ASP A 14 -8.36 19.03 -2.18
C ASP A 14 -8.44 20.08 -1.05
N GLY A 15 -9.64 20.38 -0.54
CA GLY A 15 -9.87 21.29 0.59
C GLY A 15 -9.76 20.61 1.96
N GLY A 16 -9.42 19.32 2.01
CA GLY A 16 -9.35 18.52 3.24
C GLY A 16 -10.70 18.01 3.73
N GLU A 17 -11.81 18.27 3.03
CA GLU A 17 -13.09 17.65 3.36
C GLU A 17 -13.03 16.13 3.14
N SER A 18 -13.52 15.37 4.12
CA SER A 18 -13.59 13.91 4.03
C SER A 18 -15.04 13.41 4.01
N THR A 19 -15.31 12.44 3.14
CA THR A 19 -16.61 11.78 3.01
C THR A 19 -16.44 10.28 3.13
N HIS A 20 -17.18 9.66 4.06
CA HIS A 20 -17.20 8.21 4.23
C HIS A 20 -17.86 7.52 3.02
N ILE A 21 -17.31 6.39 2.58
CA ILE A 21 -17.79 5.58 1.47
C ILE A 21 -18.11 4.17 1.95
N GLY A 22 -19.33 3.70 1.65
CA GLY A 22 -19.72 2.32 1.86
C GLY A 22 -19.97 1.95 3.33
N PRO A 23 -19.83 0.66 3.70
CA PRO A 23 -19.93 0.19 5.08
C PRO A 23 -18.65 0.47 5.89
N VAL A 24 -18.77 0.48 7.22
CA VAL A 24 -17.61 0.61 8.13
C VAL A 24 -16.92 -0.74 8.26
N ILE A 25 -15.76 -0.87 7.63
CA ILE A 25 -14.86 -2.03 7.73
C ILE A 25 -13.51 -1.48 8.20
N ASP A 26 -12.91 -2.10 9.20
CA ASP A 26 -11.53 -1.86 9.59
C ASP A 26 -10.63 -2.37 8.45
N LEU A 27 -10.19 -1.47 7.58
CA LEU A 27 -9.39 -1.79 6.40
C LEU A 27 -7.91 -1.84 6.79
N MET A 28 -7.43 -3.03 7.14
CA MET A 28 -6.04 -3.30 7.51
C MET A 28 -5.11 -3.39 6.31
N GLY A 29 -5.60 -3.96 5.20
CA GLY A 29 -4.91 -4.03 3.93
C GLY A 29 -5.81 -3.50 2.82
N PHE A 30 -5.26 -2.67 1.93
CA PHE A 30 -6.02 -2.05 0.85
C PHE A 30 -5.14 -1.92 -0.40
N ALA A 31 -5.66 -2.35 -1.54
CA ALA A 31 -4.94 -2.32 -2.81
C ALA A 31 -5.88 -1.90 -3.95
N VAL A 32 -5.36 -1.09 -4.88
CA VAL A 32 -6.10 -0.58 -6.04
C VAL A 32 -5.76 -1.42 -7.28
N ARG A 33 -6.74 -2.16 -7.82
CA ARG A 33 -6.60 -2.87 -9.11
C ARG A 33 -6.82 -1.94 -10.30
N GLY A 34 -7.65 -0.92 -10.12
CA GLY A 34 -7.98 0.03 -11.16
C GLY A 34 -9.02 1.05 -10.70
N PRO A 35 -9.49 1.91 -11.62
CA PRO A 35 -10.48 2.94 -11.29
C PRO A 35 -11.75 2.34 -10.68
N GLY A 36 -11.99 2.61 -9.40
CA GLY A 36 -13.14 2.11 -8.66
C GLY A 36 -13.10 0.60 -8.36
N HIS A 37 -11.98 -0.07 -8.59
CA HIS A 37 -11.81 -1.51 -8.38
C HIS A 37 -10.74 -1.76 -7.32
N PHE A 38 -11.15 -2.22 -6.15
CA PHE A 38 -10.33 -2.36 -4.96
C PHE A 38 -10.36 -3.78 -4.40
N LEU A 39 -9.24 -4.18 -3.81
CA LEU A 39 -9.14 -5.34 -2.95
C LEU A 39 -8.77 -4.87 -1.55
N ALA A 40 -9.31 -5.54 -0.52
CA ALA A 40 -8.99 -5.21 0.85
C ALA A 40 -9.06 -6.43 1.78
N SER A 41 -8.58 -6.24 3.00
CA SER A 41 -8.65 -7.18 4.12
C SER A 41 -8.78 -6.43 5.44
N GLY A 42 -9.17 -7.13 6.51
CA GLY A 42 -9.34 -6.60 7.86
C GLY A 42 -10.61 -7.10 8.54
N HIS A 43 -11.32 -6.22 9.26
CA HIS A 43 -12.39 -6.63 10.18
C HIS A 43 -13.72 -5.91 9.89
N PRO A 44 -14.86 -6.62 9.85
CA PRO A 44 -16.16 -5.97 9.70
C PRO A 44 -16.52 -5.12 10.92
N GLY A 45 -17.14 -3.96 10.68
CA GLY A 45 -17.76 -3.18 11.74
C GLY A 45 -18.98 -3.89 12.35
N PRO A 46 -19.47 -3.44 13.53
CA PRO A 46 -20.53 -4.13 14.28
C PRO A 46 -21.84 -4.41 13.53
N ASP A 47 -22.17 -3.58 12.53
CA ASP A 47 -23.41 -3.67 11.74
C ASP A 47 -23.17 -4.19 10.30
N VAL A 48 -21.98 -4.73 10.02
CA VAL A 48 -21.60 -5.24 8.70
C VAL A 48 -21.67 -6.78 8.72
N ASP A 49 -22.59 -7.34 7.92
CA ASP A 49 -22.77 -8.79 7.79
C ASP A 49 -21.70 -9.41 6.87
N LEU A 50 -20.46 -9.48 7.38
CA LEU A 50 -19.33 -10.14 6.75
C LEU A 50 -18.61 -11.05 7.76
N PRO A 51 -17.84 -12.04 7.28
CA PRO A 51 -17.00 -12.87 8.14
C PRO A 51 -15.93 -12.06 8.89
N GLU A 52 -15.44 -12.62 10.00
CA GLU A 52 -14.49 -11.99 10.91
C GLU A 52 -13.26 -12.91 11.12
N PRO A 53 -12.06 -12.54 10.61
CA PRO A 53 -11.77 -11.44 9.69
C PRO A 53 -12.44 -11.61 8.32
N VAL A 54 -12.53 -10.53 7.52
CA VAL A 54 -13.22 -10.56 6.22
C VAL A 54 -12.50 -11.41 5.16
N GLY A 55 -11.23 -11.75 5.37
CA GLY A 55 -10.37 -12.38 4.37
C GLY A 55 -9.98 -11.40 3.27
N LEU A 56 -9.98 -11.86 2.02
CA LEU A 56 -9.92 -10.99 0.85
C LEU A 56 -11.36 -10.59 0.45
N ILE A 57 -11.62 -9.29 0.40
CA ILE A 57 -12.85 -8.69 -0.12
C ILE A 57 -12.55 -7.85 -1.35
N GLU A 58 -13.54 -7.70 -2.22
CA GLU A 58 -13.43 -6.93 -3.47
C GLU A 58 -14.56 -5.93 -3.59
N SER A 59 -14.24 -4.76 -4.13
CA SER A 59 -15.20 -3.76 -4.54
C SER A 59 -14.96 -3.37 -5.99
N THR A 60 -16.03 -3.32 -6.79
CA THR A 60 -15.99 -2.88 -8.20
C THR A 60 -16.78 -1.59 -8.44
N ASP A 61 -17.24 -0.96 -7.37
CA ASP A 61 -18.09 0.24 -7.41
C ASP A 61 -17.50 1.42 -6.62
N GLY A 62 -16.17 1.43 -6.46
CA GLY A 62 -15.46 2.48 -5.74
C GLY A 62 -15.58 2.39 -4.23
N GLY A 63 -15.70 1.18 -3.67
CA GLY A 63 -15.75 0.92 -2.23
C GLY A 63 -17.14 1.09 -1.61
N ARG A 64 -18.19 1.32 -2.42
CA ARG A 64 -19.56 1.51 -1.92
C ARG A 64 -20.14 0.18 -1.43
N THR A 65 -19.83 -0.91 -2.10
CA THR A 65 -20.15 -2.27 -1.69
C THR A 65 -18.90 -3.15 -1.74
N TRP A 66 -18.90 -4.19 -0.89
CA TRP A 66 -17.80 -5.13 -0.74
C TRP A 66 -18.34 -6.55 -0.75
N GLU A 67 -17.73 -7.41 -1.57
CA GLU A 67 -18.08 -8.82 -1.70
C GLU A 67 -16.93 -9.70 -1.18
N PRO A 68 -17.21 -10.74 -0.37
CA PRO A 68 -16.23 -11.76 -0.04
C PRO A 68 -15.68 -12.44 -1.30
N ARG A 69 -14.36 -12.61 -1.38
CA ARG A 69 -13.69 -13.36 -2.45
C ARG A 69 -13.14 -14.68 -1.94
N SER A 70 -12.18 -14.62 -1.03
CA SER A 70 -11.54 -15.83 -0.49
C SER A 70 -10.94 -15.59 0.91
N ARG A 71 -10.58 -16.66 1.63
CA ARG A 71 -9.89 -16.60 2.95
C ARG A 71 -10.69 -15.95 4.09
N GLN A 72 -12.02 -15.98 3.99
CA GLN A 72 -12.93 -15.50 5.04
C GLN A 72 -12.69 -16.24 6.36
N GLY A 73 -12.51 -15.50 7.46
CA GLY A 73 -12.22 -16.07 8.77
C GLY A 73 -10.80 -16.65 8.90
N GLU A 74 -9.97 -16.56 7.87
CA GLU A 74 -8.61 -17.14 7.84
C GLU A 74 -7.52 -16.07 7.84
N SER A 75 -7.64 -15.05 6.98
CA SER A 75 -6.59 -14.06 6.77
C SER A 75 -7.00 -12.67 7.20
N ASP A 76 -6.06 -12.01 7.87
CA ASP A 76 -6.05 -10.59 8.18
C ASP A 76 -4.78 -10.00 7.57
N PHE A 77 -4.87 -9.54 6.32
CA PHE A 77 -3.70 -9.06 5.58
C PHE A 77 -3.39 -7.61 5.96
N HIS A 78 -2.35 -7.42 6.78
CA HIS A 78 -1.83 -6.07 7.12
C HIS A 78 -0.89 -5.54 6.04
N ALA A 79 -0.27 -6.44 5.27
CA ALA A 79 0.45 -6.09 4.06
C ALA A 79 -0.23 -6.79 2.88
N LEU A 80 -0.73 -6.00 1.94
CA LEU A 80 -1.46 -6.44 0.76
C LEU A 80 -1.06 -5.56 -0.42
N THR A 81 -0.66 -6.17 -1.54
CA THR A 81 -0.37 -5.46 -2.79
C THR A 81 -0.99 -6.21 -3.96
N VAL A 82 -1.28 -5.47 -5.04
CA VAL A 82 -1.79 -6.03 -6.29
C VAL A 82 -0.94 -5.56 -7.48
N SER A 83 -0.91 -6.38 -8.51
CA SER A 83 -0.21 -6.13 -9.78
C SER A 83 -0.91 -6.88 -10.91
N ASP A 84 -0.41 -6.78 -12.14
CA ASP A 84 -0.88 -7.57 -13.28
C ASP A 84 -0.70 -9.08 -13.06
N ALA A 85 0.24 -9.49 -12.20
CA ALA A 85 0.47 -10.88 -11.86
C ALA A 85 -0.51 -11.44 -10.82
N GLY A 86 -1.30 -10.56 -10.16
CA GLY A 86 -2.26 -10.95 -9.12
C GLY A 86 -1.99 -10.27 -7.77
N VAL A 87 -2.35 -10.97 -6.71
CA VAL A 87 -2.37 -10.50 -5.32
C VAL A 87 -1.23 -11.14 -4.53
N LEU A 88 -0.56 -10.33 -3.72
CA LEU A 88 0.41 -10.80 -2.73
C LEU A 88 0.01 -10.25 -1.36
N GLY A 89 -0.11 -11.11 -0.36
CA GLY A 89 -0.51 -10.76 0.99
C GLY A 89 0.39 -11.40 2.04
N TYR A 90 0.43 -10.81 3.23
CA TYR A 90 1.08 -11.37 4.40
C TYR A 90 0.13 -11.40 5.61
N ASP A 91 -0.16 -12.60 6.11
CA ASP A 91 -1.04 -12.87 7.26
C ASP A 91 -0.30 -13.63 8.39
N GLY A 92 1.03 -13.47 8.43
CA GLY A 92 1.96 -14.35 9.17
C GLY A 92 2.65 -15.35 8.24
N SER A 93 2.08 -15.63 7.08
CA SER A 93 2.75 -16.27 5.95
C SER A 93 2.67 -15.38 4.71
N LEU A 94 3.71 -15.38 3.88
CA LEU A 94 3.62 -14.75 2.57
C LEU A 94 2.79 -15.65 1.65
N VAL A 95 1.72 -15.13 1.06
CA VAL A 95 0.85 -15.88 0.16
C VAL A 95 0.62 -15.09 -1.13
N ARG A 96 0.61 -15.81 -2.25
CA ARG A 96 0.40 -15.24 -3.59
C ARG A 96 -0.79 -15.92 -4.25
N SER A 97 -1.55 -15.16 -5.03
CA SER A 97 -2.63 -15.68 -5.86
C SER A 97 -2.72 -14.91 -7.17
N ALA A 98 -2.87 -15.62 -8.29
CA ALA A 98 -3.03 -15.00 -9.60
C ALA A 98 -4.46 -14.45 -9.82
N ASP A 99 -5.46 -15.12 -9.26
CA ASP A 99 -6.90 -14.83 -9.44
C ASP A 99 -7.58 -14.27 -8.17
N GLY A 100 -6.90 -14.31 -7.03
CA GLY A 100 -7.45 -13.95 -5.73
C GLY A 100 -8.23 -15.08 -5.05
N ASP A 101 -8.27 -16.28 -5.64
CA ASP A 101 -9.06 -17.42 -5.16
C ASP A 101 -8.17 -18.62 -4.77
N GLU A 102 -7.21 -18.99 -5.63
CA GLU A 102 -6.23 -20.05 -5.34
C GLU A 102 -4.91 -19.45 -4.84
N TRP A 103 -4.44 -19.93 -3.69
CA TRP A 103 -3.29 -19.35 -3.00
C TRP A 103 -2.13 -20.33 -2.86
N GLU A 104 -0.93 -19.84 -3.13
CA GLU A 104 0.31 -20.53 -2.82
C GLU A 104 1.05 -19.82 -1.69
N GLN A 105 1.61 -20.60 -0.78
CA GLN A 105 2.45 -20.07 0.29
C GLN A 105 3.90 -19.95 -0.20
N LEU A 106 4.50 -18.78 0.04
CA LEU A 106 5.87 -18.44 -0.28
C LEU A 106 6.69 -18.24 1.01
N LEU A 107 8.01 -18.17 0.86
CA LEU A 107 8.92 -17.88 1.97
C LEU A 107 9.44 -16.45 1.86
N ILE A 108 9.46 -15.74 2.99
CA ILE A 108 10.10 -14.44 3.13
C ILE A 108 11.06 -14.48 4.33
N PRO A 109 12.27 -13.93 4.23
CA PRO A 109 13.27 -13.98 5.31
C PRO A 109 12.85 -13.28 6.62
N ALA A 110 11.99 -12.27 6.53
CA ALA A 110 11.50 -11.50 7.67
C ALA A 110 10.07 -11.02 7.40
N ALA A 111 9.30 -10.82 8.47
CA ALA A 111 7.93 -10.31 8.37
C ALA A 111 7.93 -8.90 7.76
N PRO A 112 7.16 -8.66 6.68
CA PRO A 112 7.01 -7.34 6.10
C PRO A 112 6.07 -6.47 6.92
N ALA A 113 6.39 -5.18 7.07
CA ALA A 113 5.44 -4.18 7.53
C ALA A 113 4.55 -3.71 6.36
N THR A 114 5.12 -3.52 5.18
CA THR A 114 4.40 -3.22 3.94
C THR A 114 4.96 -4.03 2.77
N LEU A 115 4.11 -4.28 1.77
CA LEU A 115 4.47 -4.88 0.49
C LEU A 115 4.12 -3.88 -0.62
N ALA A 116 4.99 -3.73 -1.62
CA ALA A 116 4.70 -2.96 -2.82
C ALA A 116 5.21 -3.71 -4.06
N ALA A 117 4.31 -3.97 -5.02
CA ALA A 117 4.65 -4.63 -6.26
C ALA A 117 4.79 -3.61 -7.40
N ALA A 118 5.80 -3.80 -8.25
CA ALA A 118 5.81 -3.17 -9.57
C ALA A 118 4.56 -3.59 -10.37
N PRO A 119 4.09 -2.78 -11.33
CA PRO A 119 2.87 -3.09 -12.08
C PRO A 119 2.87 -4.48 -12.74
N ASP A 120 4.01 -4.96 -13.23
CA ASP A 120 4.13 -6.29 -13.85
C ASP A 120 4.16 -7.46 -12.83
N GLY A 121 4.24 -7.16 -11.54
CA GLY A 121 4.26 -8.12 -10.44
C GLY A 121 5.55 -8.93 -10.29
N ARG A 122 6.59 -8.64 -11.08
CA ARG A 122 7.88 -9.35 -10.99
C ARG A 122 8.73 -8.81 -9.87
N THR A 123 8.85 -7.48 -9.79
CA THR A 123 9.61 -6.83 -8.72
C THR A 123 8.70 -6.51 -7.55
N ILE A 124 9.05 -6.97 -6.35
CA ILE A 124 8.32 -6.65 -5.13
C ILE A 124 9.28 -6.15 -4.08
N LEU A 125 8.86 -5.13 -3.35
CA LEU A 125 9.54 -4.57 -2.20
C LEU A 125 8.81 -4.98 -0.92
N ALA A 126 9.58 -5.30 0.12
CA ALA A 126 9.07 -5.57 1.45
C ALA A 126 9.87 -4.78 2.49
N THR A 127 9.20 -3.91 3.25
CA THR A 127 9.83 -3.19 4.36
C THR A 127 9.92 -4.11 5.56
N THR A 128 11.09 -4.21 6.19
CA THR A 128 11.29 -5.05 7.37
C THR A 128 12.18 -4.33 8.39
N GLU A 129 12.16 -4.79 9.64
CA GLU A 129 13.06 -4.25 10.68
C GLU A 129 14.55 -4.40 10.34
N GLN A 130 14.89 -5.33 9.45
CA GLN A 130 16.27 -5.61 9.02
C GLN A 130 16.69 -4.79 7.80
N GLY A 131 15.78 -4.02 7.20
CA GLY A 131 15.99 -3.28 5.97
C GLY A 131 14.98 -3.65 4.87
N LEU A 132 15.13 -3.03 3.71
CA LEU A 132 14.29 -3.30 2.55
C LEU A 132 14.71 -4.62 1.89
N LEU A 133 13.75 -5.52 1.69
CA LEU A 133 13.93 -6.71 0.87
C LEU A 133 13.38 -6.45 -0.55
N SER A 134 14.02 -7.03 -1.54
CA SER A 134 13.60 -7.01 -2.94
C SER A 134 13.52 -8.42 -3.50
N SER A 135 12.45 -8.68 -4.25
CA SER A 135 12.28 -9.85 -5.09
C SER A 135 12.19 -9.41 -6.55
N VAL A 136 12.71 -10.22 -7.47
CA VAL A 136 12.59 -10.01 -8.93
C VAL A 136 11.85 -11.15 -9.64
N ASP A 137 11.26 -12.05 -8.87
CA ASP A 137 10.58 -13.27 -9.31
C ASP A 137 9.21 -13.45 -8.64
N GLY A 138 8.53 -12.34 -8.37
CA GLY A 138 7.17 -12.34 -7.85
C GLY A 138 7.07 -12.80 -6.38
N GLY A 139 8.14 -12.63 -5.60
CA GLY A 139 8.17 -12.99 -4.18
C GLY A 139 8.67 -14.42 -3.91
N SER A 140 9.15 -15.12 -4.94
CA SER A 140 9.62 -16.51 -4.83
C SER A 140 10.99 -16.59 -4.16
N SER A 141 11.84 -15.57 -4.36
CA SER A 141 13.12 -15.38 -3.68
C SER A 141 13.37 -13.91 -3.35
N TRP A 142 14.21 -13.67 -2.35
CA TRP A 142 14.44 -12.35 -1.78
C TRP A 142 15.93 -12.07 -1.56
N VAL A 143 16.32 -10.82 -1.80
CA VAL A 143 17.65 -10.28 -1.47
C VAL A 143 17.48 -8.97 -0.70
N GLY A 144 18.46 -8.63 0.14
CA GLY A 144 18.52 -7.30 0.75
C GLY A 144 18.80 -6.22 -0.30
N ASN A 145 18.13 -5.08 -0.18
CA ASN A 145 18.41 -3.89 -0.97
C ASN A 145 19.31 -2.94 -0.17
N ASP A 146 20.61 -3.23 -0.15
CA ASP A 146 21.60 -2.50 0.66
C ASP A 146 21.77 -1.02 0.25
N GLY A 147 21.29 -0.65 -0.94
CA GLY A 147 21.26 0.74 -1.41
C GLY A 147 20.07 1.54 -0.88
N ALA A 148 19.09 0.88 -0.26
CA ALA A 148 17.91 1.52 0.30
C ALA A 148 18.13 1.95 1.77
N PRO A 149 17.53 3.07 2.19
CA PRO A 149 17.41 3.40 3.62
C PRO A 149 16.49 2.38 4.32
N LEU A 150 16.48 2.40 5.66
CA LEU A 150 15.46 1.69 6.43
C LEU A 150 14.10 2.38 6.23
N LEU A 151 13.23 1.77 5.42
CA LEU A 151 11.89 2.27 5.15
C LEU A 151 10.86 1.60 6.06
N GLN A 152 9.87 2.37 6.53
CA GLN A 152 8.71 1.85 7.25
C GLN A 152 7.57 1.54 6.28
N VAL A 153 7.31 2.46 5.36
CA VAL A 153 6.29 2.33 4.30
C VAL A 153 6.94 2.56 2.93
N VAL A 154 6.45 1.86 1.91
CA VAL A 154 6.91 1.99 0.53
C VAL A 154 5.74 1.75 -0.42
N ASP A 155 5.71 2.45 -1.54
CA ASP A 155 4.75 2.24 -2.61
C ASP A 155 5.38 2.48 -3.99
N TRP A 156 4.84 1.78 -5.00
CA TRP A 156 5.33 1.78 -6.36
C TRP A 156 4.37 2.56 -7.27
N ALA A 157 4.88 3.49 -8.06
CA ALA A 157 4.07 4.22 -9.03
C ALA A 157 3.67 3.35 -10.25
N ASP A 158 2.51 3.60 -10.81
CA ASP A 158 1.98 2.91 -11.98
C ASP A 158 2.86 2.92 -13.25
N ASP A 159 3.92 3.73 -13.32
CA ASP A 159 4.89 3.73 -14.42
C ASP A 159 5.95 2.61 -14.35
N GLY A 160 6.03 1.88 -13.23
CA GLY A 160 7.01 0.80 -13.07
C GLY A 160 8.45 1.24 -12.82
N MET A 161 8.71 2.54 -12.72
CA MET A 161 10.05 3.11 -12.54
C MET A 161 10.19 3.89 -11.25
N ASN A 162 9.16 4.63 -10.87
CA ASN A 162 9.18 5.49 -9.70
C ASN A 162 8.67 4.75 -8.46
N VAL A 163 9.38 4.95 -7.34
CA VAL A 163 9.03 4.38 -6.03
C VAL A 163 9.19 5.47 -4.99
N ALA A 164 8.26 5.53 -4.03
CA ALA A 164 8.35 6.40 -2.88
C ALA A 164 8.35 5.55 -1.60
N GLY A 165 9.17 5.95 -0.63
CA GLY A 165 9.19 5.35 0.69
C GLY A 165 9.42 6.39 1.76
N VAL A 166 9.02 6.07 2.99
CA VAL A 166 9.23 6.95 4.14
C VAL A 166 9.87 6.15 5.27
N ASP A 167 10.95 6.69 5.84
CA ASP A 167 11.65 6.09 6.98
C ASP A 167 10.90 6.34 8.31
N PRO A 168 11.22 5.60 9.39
CA PRO A 168 10.56 5.78 10.69
C PRO A 168 10.68 7.18 11.31
N SER A 169 11.64 7.98 10.83
CA SER A 169 11.85 9.36 11.31
C SER A 169 11.05 10.40 10.52
N GLY A 170 10.33 9.97 9.48
CA GLY A 170 9.52 10.79 8.59
C GLY A 170 10.28 11.37 7.40
N SER A 171 11.49 10.87 7.07
CA SER A 171 12.18 11.32 5.85
C SER A 171 11.65 10.58 4.64
N VAL A 172 11.31 11.32 3.60
CA VAL A 172 10.85 10.79 2.32
C VAL A 172 12.07 10.39 1.49
N TRP A 173 11.94 9.29 0.77
CA TRP A 173 12.94 8.77 -0.15
C TRP A 173 12.27 8.38 -1.45
N THR A 174 12.92 8.66 -2.57
CA THR A 174 12.42 8.30 -3.89
C THR A 174 13.44 7.53 -4.69
N SER A 175 12.94 6.67 -5.58
CA SER A 175 13.72 6.02 -6.62
C SER A 175 13.06 6.30 -7.96
N SER A 176 13.86 6.50 -9.00
CA SER A 176 13.40 6.69 -10.39
C SER A 176 13.96 5.63 -11.33
N ASP A 177 14.53 4.56 -10.77
CA ASP A 177 15.22 3.49 -11.50
C ASP A 177 14.78 2.10 -11.01
N ALA A 178 13.49 1.96 -10.68
CA ALA A 178 12.86 0.72 -10.21
C ALA A 178 13.47 0.20 -8.89
N ALA A 179 13.62 1.10 -7.91
CA ALA A 179 14.16 0.84 -6.58
C ALA A 179 15.62 0.36 -6.54
N VAL A 180 16.39 0.62 -7.60
CA VAL A 180 17.82 0.28 -7.65
C VAL A 180 18.65 1.30 -6.86
N THR A 181 18.36 2.58 -7.00
CA THR A 181 18.98 3.66 -6.23
C THR A 181 17.93 4.56 -5.57
N TRP A 182 18.31 5.14 -4.43
CA TRP A 182 17.43 5.96 -3.60
C TRP A 182 18.00 7.35 -3.39
N GLN A 183 17.15 8.36 -3.52
CA GLN A 183 17.46 9.76 -3.30
C GLN A 183 16.71 10.26 -2.05
N PRO A 184 17.39 10.94 -1.12
CA PRO A 184 16.74 11.55 0.03
C PRO A 184 15.91 12.76 -0.39
N GLY A 185 14.71 12.87 0.16
CA GLY A 185 13.81 14.02 0.06
C GLY A 185 13.69 14.78 1.38
N PRO A 186 12.63 15.58 1.55
CA PRO A 186 12.36 16.33 2.77
C PRO A 186 11.96 15.42 3.92
N ARG A 187 12.03 15.96 5.14
CA ARG A 187 11.54 15.31 6.36
C ARG A 187 10.24 15.94 6.80
N LEU A 188 9.19 15.13 6.90
CA LEU A 188 7.82 15.56 7.22
C LEU A 188 7.59 15.79 8.71
N GLY A 189 8.57 15.46 9.56
CA GLY A 189 8.57 15.77 10.98
C GLY A 189 7.65 14.89 11.84
N SER A 190 7.01 13.87 11.27
CA SER A 190 6.19 12.87 11.97
C SER A 190 6.40 11.47 11.36
N PRO A 191 6.28 10.39 12.15
CA PRO A 191 6.37 9.03 11.64
C PRO A 191 5.27 8.76 10.60
N PRO A 192 5.59 8.02 9.52
CA PRO A 192 4.59 7.65 8.53
C PRO A 192 3.61 6.60 9.08
N GLN A 193 2.44 6.56 8.47
CA GLN A 193 1.43 5.52 8.61
C GLN A 193 1.16 4.85 7.25
N ALA A 194 1.17 5.63 6.17
CA ALA A 194 1.01 5.13 4.81
C ALA A 194 1.73 6.04 3.81
N VAL A 195 2.06 5.49 2.64
CA VAL A 195 2.52 6.24 1.47
C VAL A 195 1.79 5.71 0.24
N ALA A 196 1.44 6.60 -0.68
CA ALA A 196 0.94 6.24 -2.01
C ALA A 196 1.74 6.98 -3.08
N ALA A 197 2.07 6.30 -4.17
CA ALA A 197 2.84 6.81 -5.29
C ALA A 197 2.07 6.64 -6.62
N THR A 198 2.01 7.69 -7.43
CA THR A 198 1.39 7.61 -8.77
C THR A 198 2.09 8.53 -9.74
N SER A 199 2.09 8.16 -11.01
CA SER A 199 2.67 8.95 -12.09
C SER A 199 1.59 9.89 -12.64
N SER A 200 1.86 11.18 -12.65
CA SER A 200 1.00 12.11 -13.37
C SER A 200 1.07 11.87 -14.88
N ALA A 201 0.07 12.37 -15.63
CA ALA A 201 0.06 12.30 -17.09
C ALA A 201 1.29 12.97 -17.76
N GLY A 202 2.03 13.81 -17.03
CA GLY A 202 3.29 14.42 -17.47
C GLY A 202 4.55 13.62 -17.10
N GLY A 203 4.41 12.45 -16.46
CA GLY A 203 5.51 11.61 -15.98
C GLY A 203 6.14 12.07 -14.66
N SER A 204 5.62 13.11 -14.02
CA SER A 204 6.07 13.52 -12.68
C SER A 204 5.42 12.65 -11.61
N LEU A 205 6.22 12.15 -10.67
CA LEU A 205 5.78 11.38 -9.52
C LEU A 205 4.98 12.27 -8.56
N ARG A 206 3.79 11.80 -8.19
CA ARG A 206 2.97 12.33 -7.09
C ARG A 206 3.07 11.38 -5.90
N ILE A 207 3.14 11.95 -4.70
CA ILE A 207 3.30 11.18 -3.47
C ILE A 207 2.30 11.71 -2.45
N ALA A 208 1.48 10.84 -1.88
CA ALA A 208 0.72 11.14 -0.68
C ALA A 208 1.36 10.41 0.51
N VAL A 209 1.54 11.11 1.63
CA VAL A 209 2.03 10.52 2.87
C VAL A 209 1.05 10.82 3.99
N VAL A 210 0.57 9.77 4.64
CA VAL A 210 -0.15 9.88 5.91
C VAL A 210 0.87 9.75 7.02
N THR A 211 0.89 10.71 7.93
CA THR A 211 1.66 10.66 9.17
C THR A 211 0.71 10.62 10.36
N THR A 212 1.24 10.48 11.58
CA THR A 212 0.43 10.61 12.80
C THR A 212 -0.15 12.00 13.03
N ALA A 213 0.29 13.02 12.27
CA ALA A 213 -0.15 14.41 12.44
C ALA A 213 -1.00 14.92 11.27
N ALA A 214 -0.65 14.53 10.04
CA ALA A 214 -1.26 15.06 8.83
C ALA A 214 -1.16 14.10 7.65
N LEU A 215 -2.07 14.29 6.69
CA LEU A 215 -1.98 13.84 5.31
C LEU A 215 -1.36 14.95 4.48
N MET A 216 -0.26 14.62 3.79
CA MET A 216 0.51 15.55 2.99
C MET A 216 0.66 15.02 1.56
N GLU A 217 0.70 15.92 0.58
CA GLU A 217 0.83 15.54 -0.83
C GLU A 217 1.96 16.31 -1.51
N SER A 218 2.69 15.63 -2.39
CA SER A 218 3.68 16.19 -3.29
C SER A 218 3.24 16.03 -4.74
N HIS A 219 3.39 17.10 -5.52
CA HIS A 219 3.13 17.13 -6.97
C HIS A 219 4.40 17.32 -7.80
N ASP A 220 5.57 17.34 -7.15
CA ASP A 220 6.86 17.71 -7.75
C ASP A 220 7.95 16.63 -7.58
N GLY A 221 7.54 15.37 -7.48
CA GLY A 221 8.47 14.25 -7.35
C GLY A 221 9.03 14.05 -5.93
N GLY A 222 8.29 14.51 -4.91
CA GLY A 222 8.70 14.39 -3.51
C GLY A 222 9.67 15.47 -3.06
N LEU A 223 9.79 16.59 -3.77
CA LEU A 223 10.68 17.70 -3.39
C LEU A 223 10.02 18.61 -2.35
N THR A 224 8.73 18.87 -2.50
CA THR A 224 7.90 19.65 -1.56
C THR A 224 6.59 18.93 -1.26
N PHE A 225 6.03 19.21 -0.08
CA PHE A 225 4.79 18.61 0.41
C PHE A 225 3.89 19.69 0.99
N ASP A 226 2.64 19.70 0.55
CA ASP A 226 1.57 20.52 1.09
C ASP A 226 0.69 19.69 2.03
N VAL A 227 0.20 20.30 3.11
CA VAL A 227 -0.77 19.66 4.02
C VAL A 227 -2.15 19.68 3.38
N VAL A 228 -2.76 18.51 3.23
CA VAL A 228 -4.13 18.34 2.71
C VAL A 228 -5.13 18.24 3.85
N LEU A 229 -4.80 17.48 4.90
CA LEU A 229 -5.63 17.28 6.09
C LEU A 229 -4.73 17.14 7.34
N GLY A 230 -5.03 17.88 8.41
CA GLY A 230 -4.23 17.89 9.64
C GLY A 230 -4.10 19.30 10.22
N GLU A 231 -3.66 19.42 11.48
CA GLU A 231 -3.34 20.71 12.12
C GLU A 231 -1.92 21.20 11.78
#